data_AF-A0A258LG16-F1
#
_entry.id   AF-A0A258LG16-F1
#
_cell.length_a   1.000
_cell.length_b   1.000
_cell.length_c   1.000
_cell.angle_alpha   90.00
_cell.angle_beta   90.00
_cell.angle_gamma   90.00
#
_symmetry.space_group_name_H-M   'P 1'
#
loop_
_entity.id
_entity.type
_entity.pdbx_description
1 polymer ?
#
loop_
_entity_poly.entity_id
_entity_poly.type
_entity_poly.pdbx_seq_one_letter_code
_entity_poly.pdbx_strand_id
1 'polypeptide(L)'
;MTISRRKFLLGGFIVTAGALLLDALWGEQFFIEQKLVYLDTDPFADQHLKVLQISDLHLQSVNYQLEQLAKDINKHQPDIIAITGDSIDAGKNHYVLDEFLQLIDKNIPKVAILGNWEYWAGLSFSDLTDIYQKHNCQLLVNQNKRFDLKGKSVSITGIDDYIGGKPDFEKAVKEHQASDYHIVLNHCPVYS
;
A
#
# COMPACT_ATOMS: atom_id res chain seq x y z
N MET A 1 -36.48 35.79 26.87
CA MET A 1 -35.09 36.32 26.87
C MET A 1 -34.75 36.70 25.45
N THR A 2 -34.55 37.99 25.14
CA THR A 2 -34.21 38.46 23.78
C THR A 2 -32.70 38.36 23.57
N ILE A 3 -32.27 37.58 22.58
CA ILE A 3 -30.85 37.46 22.23
C ILE A 3 -30.43 38.72 21.47
N SER A 4 -29.34 39.37 21.90
CA SER A 4 -28.81 40.52 21.16
C SER A 4 -28.11 40.08 19.87
N ARG A 5 -28.15 40.91 18.82
CA ARG A 5 -27.51 40.64 17.53
C ARG A 5 -26.04 40.24 17.68
N ARG A 6 -25.31 40.87 18.60
CA ARG A 6 -23.91 40.53 18.92
C ARG A 6 -23.75 39.12 19.48
N LYS A 7 -24.61 38.70 20.41
CA LYS A 7 -24.59 37.34 20.98
C LYS A 7 -24.97 36.29 19.94
N PHE A 8 -25.93 36.61 19.06
CA PHE A 8 -26.31 35.73 17.94
C PHE A 8 -25.16 35.54 16.95
N LEU A 9 -24.52 36.62 16.50
CA LEU A 9 -23.38 36.57 15.58
C LEU A 9 -22.17 35.86 16.20
N LEU A 10 -21.86 36.13 17.46
CA LEU A 10 -20.77 35.46 18.16
C LEU A 10 -21.04 33.96 18.32
N GLY A 11 -22.27 33.57 18.67
CA GLY A 11 -22.67 32.17 18.74
C GLY A 11 -22.54 31.45 17.40
N GLY A 12 -23.00 32.07 16.32
CA GLY A 12 -22.84 31.54 14.95
C GLY A 12 -21.37 31.36 14.55
N PHE A 13 -20.52 32.32 14.88
CA PHE A 13 -19.08 32.24 14.62
C PHE A 13 -18.42 31.08 15.39
N ILE A 14 -18.71 30.93 16.68
CA ILE A 14 -18.16 29.84 17.51
C ILE A 14 -18.58 28.48 16.96
N VAL A 15 -19.85 28.31 16.60
CA VAL A 15 -20.35 27.05 16.02
C VAL A 15 -19.65 26.74 14.70
N THR A 16 -19.51 27.74 13.82
CA THR A 16 -18.86 27.55 12.51
C THR A 16 -17.37 27.24 12.67
N ALA A 17 -16.66 27.98 13.50
CA ALA A 17 -15.24 27.74 13.78
C ALA A 17 -15.01 26.38 14.45
N GLY A 18 -15.91 25.99 15.38
CA GLY A 18 -15.88 24.66 15.99
C GLY A 18 -16.10 23.54 14.99
N ALA A 19 -17.06 23.68 14.07
CA ALA A 19 -17.30 22.72 13.01
C ALA A 19 -16.10 22.59 12.07
N LEU A 20 -15.48 23.70 11.67
CA LEU A 20 -14.28 23.69 10.83
C LEU A 20 -13.07 23.08 11.53
N LEU A 21 -12.91 23.32 12.84
CA LEU A 21 -11.84 22.69 13.62
C LEU A 21 -12.05 21.19 13.77
N LEU A 22 -13.29 20.74 14.00
CA LEU A 22 -13.62 19.33 14.04
C LEU A 22 -13.36 18.66 12.68
N ASP A 23 -13.74 19.31 11.59
CA ASP A 23 -13.50 18.82 10.23
C ASP A 23 -12.01 18.77 9.89
N ALA A 24 -11.23 19.81 10.24
CA ALA A 24 -9.79 19.83 10.03
C ALA A 24 -9.04 18.78 10.87
N LEU A 25 -9.47 18.55 12.11
CA LEU A 25 -8.83 17.58 13.02
C LEU A 25 -9.26 16.14 12.76
N TRP A 26 -10.47 15.91 12.22
CA TRP A 26 -11.03 14.57 12.03
C TRP A 26 -11.14 14.15 10.56
N GLY A 27 -11.35 15.07 9.62
CA GLY A 27 -11.54 14.75 8.21
C GLY A 27 -10.21 14.51 7.48
N GLU A 28 -9.28 15.47 7.57
CA GLU A 28 -8.07 15.45 6.73
C GLU A 28 -7.01 14.44 7.18
N GLN A 29 -6.85 14.21 8.49
CA GLN A 29 -5.87 13.24 9.00
C GLN A 29 -6.23 11.78 8.68
N PHE A 30 -7.47 11.52 8.25
CA PHE A 30 -7.98 10.17 8.03
C PHE A 30 -8.32 9.83 6.56
N PHE A 31 -7.97 10.69 5.60
CA PHE A 31 -8.29 10.47 4.20
C PHE A 31 -7.31 9.49 3.54
N ILE A 32 -7.78 8.27 3.26
CA ILE A 32 -7.08 7.34 2.37
C ILE A 32 -7.49 7.67 0.95
N GLU A 33 -6.58 8.21 0.13
CA GLU A 33 -6.85 8.45 -1.28
C GLU A 33 -6.92 7.12 -2.04
N GLN A 34 -8.08 6.82 -2.61
CA GLN A 34 -8.27 5.66 -3.48
C GLN A 34 -8.31 6.12 -4.93
N LYS A 35 -7.29 5.73 -5.71
CA LYS A 35 -7.24 6.01 -7.14
C LYS A 35 -7.49 4.73 -7.93
N LEU A 36 -8.64 4.66 -8.59
CA LEU A 36 -8.97 3.56 -9.49
C LEU A 36 -8.51 3.90 -10.91
N VAL A 37 -7.63 3.07 -11.46
CA VAL A 37 -7.16 3.19 -12.85
C VAL A 37 -7.59 1.96 -13.62
N TYR A 38 -8.30 2.16 -14.72
CA TYR A 38 -8.62 1.10 -15.66
C TYR A 38 -7.56 1.10 -16.76
N LEU A 39 -6.85 -0.02 -16.90
CA LEU A 39 -5.91 -0.26 -17.99
C LEU A 39 -6.62 -1.12 -19.02
N ASP A 40 -7.12 -0.49 -20.08
CA ASP A 40 -7.79 -1.18 -21.17
C ASP A 40 -6.74 -1.84 -22.05
N THR A 41 -6.42 -3.09 -21.72
CA THR A 41 -5.42 -3.90 -22.41
C THR A 41 -6.06 -4.82 -23.46
N ASP A 42 -7.35 -5.12 -23.30
CA ASP A 42 -8.19 -5.82 -24.26
C ASP A 42 -9.67 -5.45 -24.03
N PRO A 43 -10.30 -4.71 -24.97
CA PRO A 43 -11.69 -4.24 -24.82
C PRO A 43 -12.73 -5.37 -24.91
N PHE A 44 -12.31 -6.61 -25.19
CA PHE A 44 -13.18 -7.80 -25.27
C PHE A 44 -12.95 -8.80 -24.12
N ALA A 45 -12.19 -8.43 -23.10
CA ALA A 45 -11.92 -9.32 -21.97
C ALA A 45 -13.17 -9.52 -21.08
N ASP A 46 -13.65 -10.76 -21.00
CA ASP A 46 -14.77 -11.15 -20.12
C ASP A 46 -14.40 -11.14 -18.62
N GLN A 47 -13.11 -11.02 -18.29
CA GLN A 47 -12.60 -10.99 -16.91
C GLN A 47 -11.56 -9.90 -16.74
N HIS A 48 -11.73 -9.11 -15.67
CA HIS A 48 -10.83 -8.02 -15.30
C HIS A 48 -9.94 -8.49 -14.14
N LEU A 49 -8.64 -8.31 -14.30
CA LEU A 49 -7.67 -8.52 -13.23
C LEU A 49 -7.69 -7.31 -12.29
N LYS A 50 -7.93 -7.52 -11.00
CA LYS A 50 -7.90 -6.48 -9.97
C LYS A 50 -6.58 -6.53 -9.21
N VAL A 51 -5.72 -5.56 -9.47
CA VAL A 51 -4.49 -5.33 -8.70
C VAL A 51 -4.74 -4.20 -7.72
N LEU A 52 -4.53 -4.46 -6.43
CA LEU A 52 -4.54 -3.40 -5.42
C LEU A 52 -3.10 -3.00 -5.09
N GLN A 53 -2.76 -1.73 -5.30
CA GLN A 53 -1.50 -1.16 -4.87
C GLN A 53 -1.66 -0.49 -3.50
N ILE A 54 -0.72 -0.73 -2.60
CA ILE A 54 -0.57 -0.06 -1.32
C ILE A 54 0.87 0.43 -1.22
N SER A 55 1.09 1.67 -0.82
CA SER A 55 2.43 2.27 -0.73
C SER A 55 2.54 3.13 0.52
N ASP A 56 3.76 3.39 0.97
CA ASP A 56 4.08 4.43 1.98
C ASP A 56 3.24 4.29 3.25
N LEU A 57 3.13 3.07 3.78
CA LEU A 57 2.32 2.79 4.95
C LEU A 57 2.90 3.40 6.23
N HIS A 58 4.23 3.56 6.31
CA HIS A 58 4.94 4.13 7.46
C HIS A 58 4.38 3.63 8.81
N LEU A 59 4.28 2.30 8.97
CA LEU A 59 3.56 1.68 10.07
C LEU A 59 4.23 1.99 11.42
N GLN A 60 3.48 2.60 12.34
CA GLN A 60 3.90 2.89 13.72
C GLN A 60 3.09 2.12 14.77
N SER A 61 1.80 1.89 14.50
CA SER A 61 0.90 1.04 15.29
C SER A 61 -0.28 0.62 14.42
N VAL A 62 -0.91 -0.51 14.74
CA VAL A 62 -2.20 -0.86 14.15
C VAL A 62 -3.27 0.01 14.79
N ASN A 63 -3.76 0.98 14.03
CA ASN A 63 -4.80 1.90 14.45
C ASN A 63 -6.12 1.57 13.73
N TYR A 64 -7.20 2.25 14.13
CA TYR A 64 -8.52 2.06 13.52
C TYR A 64 -8.51 2.23 11.99
N GLN A 65 -7.68 3.10 11.43
CA GLN A 65 -7.62 3.33 9.98
C GLN A 65 -7.04 2.14 9.25
N LEU A 66 -5.95 1.55 9.76
CA LEU A 66 -5.36 0.35 9.18
C LEU A 66 -6.30 -0.85 9.30
N GLU A 67 -7.07 -0.95 10.38
CA GLU A 67 -8.13 -1.94 10.50
C GLU A 67 -9.25 -1.74 9.47
N GLN A 68 -9.69 -0.49 9.23
CA GLN A 68 -10.68 -0.21 8.20
C GLN A 68 -10.13 -0.47 6.80
N LEU A 69 -8.87 -0.09 6.54
CA LEU A 69 -8.18 -0.39 5.29
C LEU A 69 -8.15 -1.90 5.05
N ALA A 70 -7.72 -2.71 6.04
CA ALA A 70 -7.71 -4.17 5.92
C ALA A 70 -9.12 -4.74 5.67
N LYS A 71 -10.15 -4.22 6.35
CA LYS A 71 -11.55 -4.60 6.09
C LYS A 71 -11.98 -4.28 4.67
N ASP A 72 -11.63 -3.11 4.17
CA ASP A 72 -11.95 -2.68 2.81
C ASP A 72 -11.22 -3.55 1.78
N ILE A 73 -9.93 -3.82 1.98
CA ILE A 73 -9.15 -4.76 1.14
C ILE A 73 -9.85 -6.11 1.06
N ASN A 74 -10.19 -6.68 2.22
CA ASN A 74 -10.83 -7.99 2.31
C ASN A 74 -12.22 -8.00 1.67
N LYS A 75 -12.94 -6.87 1.69
CA LYS A 75 -14.24 -6.72 1.03
C LYS A 75 -14.11 -6.61 -0.49
N HIS A 76 -13.08 -5.92 -0.98
CA HIS A 76 -12.86 -5.73 -2.42
C HIS A 76 -12.37 -6.99 -3.14
N GLN A 77 -11.74 -7.92 -2.39
CA GLN A 77 -11.22 -9.19 -2.90
C GLN A 77 -10.36 -8.99 -4.17
N PRO A 78 -9.26 -8.20 -4.09
CA PRO A 78 -8.33 -8.08 -5.21
C PRO A 78 -7.73 -9.44 -5.56
N ASP A 79 -7.36 -9.61 -6.83
CA ASP A 79 -6.72 -10.85 -7.29
C ASP A 79 -5.25 -10.92 -6.83
N ILE A 80 -4.63 -9.76 -6.59
CA ILE A 80 -3.29 -9.64 -6.02
C ILE A 80 -3.11 -8.26 -5.37
N ILE A 81 -2.31 -8.22 -4.30
CA ILE A 81 -1.90 -6.96 -3.63
C ILE A 81 -0.43 -6.70 -3.91
N ALA A 82 -0.10 -5.47 -4.30
CA ALA A 82 1.27 -4.98 -4.46
C ALA A 82 1.59 -3.93 -3.39
N ILE A 83 2.56 -4.23 -2.52
CA ILE A 83 3.07 -3.33 -1.49
C ILE A 83 4.36 -2.67 -2.01
N THR A 84 4.32 -1.38 -2.31
CA THR A 84 5.36 -0.69 -3.09
C THR A 84 6.36 0.13 -2.25
N GLY A 85 6.88 -0.47 -1.17
CA GLY A 85 7.92 0.12 -0.32
C GLY A 85 7.38 1.02 0.80
N ASP A 86 8.29 1.47 1.67
CA ASP A 86 8.04 2.37 2.80
C ASP A 86 6.90 1.90 3.72
N SER A 87 6.87 0.61 3.98
CA SER A 87 6.00 -0.03 4.95
C SER A 87 6.37 0.29 6.40
N ILE A 88 7.65 0.46 6.72
CA ILE A 88 8.13 0.65 8.10
C ILE A 88 9.30 1.65 8.20
N ASP A 89 9.25 2.50 9.24
CA ASP A 89 10.26 3.56 9.43
C ASP A 89 11.40 3.15 10.36
N ALA A 90 11.12 2.22 11.26
CA ALA A 90 12.01 1.84 12.33
C ALA A 90 11.94 0.34 12.53
N GLY A 91 13.08 -0.30 12.75
CA GLY A 91 13.13 -1.75 12.80
C GLY A 91 12.30 -2.36 13.91
N LYS A 92 12.10 -1.62 15.00
CA LYS A 92 11.17 -2.02 16.06
C LYS A 92 9.74 -2.25 15.54
N ASN A 93 9.29 -1.58 14.48
CA ASN A 93 7.91 -1.64 13.97
C ASN A 93 7.61 -2.91 13.14
N HIS A 94 8.55 -3.86 13.02
CA HIS A 94 8.31 -5.11 12.30
C HIS A 94 7.11 -5.91 12.85
N TYR A 95 6.82 -5.84 14.16
CA TYR A 95 5.63 -6.45 14.75
C TYR A 95 4.34 -5.81 14.23
N VAL A 96 4.35 -4.50 13.96
CA VAL A 96 3.20 -3.76 13.41
C VAL A 96 2.92 -4.22 11.98
N LEU A 97 3.98 -4.44 11.19
CA LEU A 97 3.85 -5.02 9.85
C LEU A 97 3.23 -6.42 9.92
N ASP A 98 3.69 -7.27 10.84
CA ASP A 98 3.14 -8.60 11.05
C ASP A 98 1.64 -8.55 11.43
N GLU A 99 1.28 -7.68 12.38
CA GLU A 99 -0.11 -7.47 12.81
C GLU A 99 -0.99 -6.94 11.68
N PHE A 100 -0.54 -5.94 10.92
CA PHE A 100 -1.30 -5.39 9.81
C PHE A 100 -1.55 -6.43 8.71
N LEU A 101 -0.50 -7.17 8.31
CA LEU A 101 -0.63 -8.22 7.30
C LEU A 101 -1.56 -9.36 7.77
N GLN A 102 -1.61 -9.64 9.08
CA GLN A 102 -2.53 -10.62 9.65
C GLN A 102 -4.01 -10.21 9.51
N LEU A 103 -4.31 -8.90 9.44
CA LEU A 103 -5.67 -8.41 9.22
C LEU A 103 -6.15 -8.61 7.78
N ILE A 104 -5.24 -8.81 6.83
CA ILE A 104 -5.55 -9.02 5.42
C ILE A 104 -5.74 -10.52 5.15
N ASP A 105 -6.73 -10.87 4.32
CA ASP A 105 -7.00 -12.25 3.93
C ASP A 105 -5.72 -12.90 3.35
N LYS A 106 -5.29 -13.99 3.99
CA LYS A 106 -4.08 -14.72 3.62
C LYS A 106 -4.21 -15.42 2.26
N ASN A 107 -5.42 -15.68 1.78
CA ASN A 107 -5.66 -16.31 0.49
C ASN A 107 -5.37 -15.38 -0.68
N ILE A 108 -5.45 -14.06 -0.47
CA ILE A 108 -5.07 -13.07 -1.48
C ILE A 108 -3.54 -13.10 -1.61
N PRO A 109 -2.96 -13.44 -2.78
CA PRO A 109 -1.53 -13.39 -2.98
C PRO A 109 -1.04 -11.96 -2.90
N LYS A 110 0.15 -11.77 -2.37
CA LYS A 110 0.74 -10.44 -2.19
C LYS A 110 2.17 -10.43 -2.72
N VAL A 111 2.61 -9.29 -3.17
CA VAL A 111 4.00 -9.02 -3.52
C VAL A 111 4.42 -7.73 -2.84
N ALA A 112 5.66 -7.67 -2.38
CA ALA A 112 6.25 -6.49 -1.78
C ALA A 112 7.57 -6.16 -2.47
N ILE A 113 7.91 -4.88 -2.53
CA ILE A 113 9.26 -4.39 -2.78
C ILE A 113 9.69 -3.54 -1.58
N LEU A 114 10.98 -3.26 -1.48
CA LEU A 114 11.53 -2.39 -0.45
C LEU A 114 11.50 -0.93 -0.91
N GLY A 115 11.27 -0.02 0.02
CA GLY A 115 11.59 1.40 -0.11
C GLY A 115 12.85 1.75 0.67
N ASN A 116 13.20 3.04 0.69
CA ASN A 116 14.41 3.49 1.39
C ASN A 116 14.28 3.37 2.92
N TRP A 117 13.07 3.48 3.47
CA TRP A 117 12.88 3.41 4.92
C TRP A 117 13.13 2.02 5.49
N GLU A 118 12.82 0.95 4.75
CA GLU A 118 13.17 -0.41 5.18
C GLU A 118 14.69 -0.58 5.35
N TYR A 119 15.48 0.03 4.46
CA TYR A 119 16.95 0.01 4.57
C TYR A 119 17.47 0.80 5.76
N TRP A 120 16.83 1.92 6.09
CA TRP A 120 17.22 2.78 7.22
C TRP A 120 16.69 2.29 8.56
N ALA A 121 15.64 1.46 8.56
CA ALA A 121 15.03 0.88 9.76
C ALA A 121 15.98 -0.04 10.53
N GLY A 122 17.07 -0.52 9.89
CA GLY A 122 18.08 -1.37 10.51
C GLY A 122 17.64 -2.81 10.77
N LEU A 123 16.60 -3.28 10.06
CA LEU A 123 16.19 -4.68 10.07
C LEU A 123 17.04 -5.51 9.11
N SER A 124 17.18 -6.80 9.43
CA SER A 124 17.77 -7.72 8.48
C SER A 124 16.77 -7.99 7.35
N PHE A 125 17.29 -8.12 6.13
CA PHE A 125 16.51 -8.50 4.96
C PHE A 125 15.78 -9.85 5.17
N SER A 126 16.42 -10.78 5.90
CA SER A 126 15.82 -12.07 6.26
C SER A 126 14.58 -11.92 7.13
N ASP A 127 14.61 -11.05 8.14
CA ASP A 127 13.46 -10.86 9.04
C ASP A 127 12.25 -10.32 8.26
N LEU A 128 12.48 -9.34 7.36
CA LEU A 128 11.42 -8.81 6.50
C LEU A 128 10.87 -9.87 5.54
N THR A 129 11.77 -10.65 4.93
CA THR A 129 11.38 -11.74 4.02
C THR A 129 10.49 -12.76 4.75
N ASP A 130 10.87 -13.15 5.96
CA ASP A 130 10.12 -14.12 6.77
C ASP A 130 8.74 -13.60 7.17
N ILE A 131 8.64 -12.33 7.57
CA ILE A 131 7.36 -11.67 7.89
C ILE A 131 6.45 -11.66 6.66
N TYR A 132 6.93 -11.19 5.50
CA TYR A 132 6.12 -11.18 4.29
C TYR A 132 5.70 -12.60 3.88
N GLN A 133 6.63 -13.55 3.88
CA GLN A 133 6.37 -14.93 3.47
C GLN A 133 5.33 -15.61 4.37
N LYS A 134 5.36 -15.35 5.67
CA LYS A 134 4.34 -15.83 6.63
C LYS A 134 2.91 -15.45 6.24
N HIS A 135 2.73 -14.33 5.52
CA HIS A 135 1.43 -13.76 5.14
C HIS A 135 1.07 -13.93 3.65
N ASN A 136 1.67 -14.93 2.98
CA ASN A 136 1.49 -15.16 1.54
C ASN A 136 1.91 -13.93 0.70
N CYS A 137 2.91 -13.20 1.19
CA CYS A 137 3.53 -12.09 0.48
C CYS A 137 4.94 -12.47 0.03
N GLN A 138 5.23 -12.28 -1.25
CA GLN A 138 6.58 -12.46 -1.76
C GLN A 138 7.31 -11.12 -1.84
N LEU A 139 8.39 -11.00 -1.10
CA LEU A 139 9.32 -9.88 -1.21
C LEU A 139 10.18 -10.06 -2.47
N LEU A 140 10.13 -9.10 -3.39
CA LEU A 140 10.84 -9.12 -4.67
C LEU A 140 11.92 -8.02 -4.68
N VAL A 141 13.18 -8.43 -4.60
CA VAL A 141 14.33 -7.50 -4.66
C VAL A 141 15.23 -7.89 -5.81
N ASN A 142 15.14 -7.14 -6.92
CA ASN A 142 15.72 -7.50 -8.21
C ASN A 142 15.36 -8.93 -8.63
N GLN A 143 14.06 -9.23 -8.55
CA GLN A 143 13.50 -10.55 -8.81
C GLN A 143 12.19 -10.42 -9.58
N ASN A 144 11.86 -11.47 -10.34
CA ASN A 144 10.56 -11.61 -10.96
C ASN A 144 9.84 -12.86 -10.42
N LYS A 145 8.51 -12.82 -10.47
CA LYS A 145 7.67 -13.99 -10.26
C LYS A 145 6.48 -13.96 -11.20
N ARG A 146 6.15 -15.13 -11.75
CA ARG A 146 4.94 -15.38 -12.51
C ARG A 146 3.83 -15.90 -11.60
N PHE A 147 2.62 -15.40 -11.82
CA PHE A 147 1.39 -15.81 -11.17
C PHE A 147 0.36 -16.19 -12.24
N ASP A 148 -0.50 -17.15 -11.93
CA ASP A 148 -1.68 -17.47 -12.74
C ASP A 148 -2.91 -16.92 -12.02
N LEU A 149 -3.44 -15.80 -12.51
CA LEU A 149 -4.55 -15.07 -11.90
C LEU A 149 -5.69 -14.98 -12.92
N LYS A 150 -6.89 -15.46 -12.54
CA LYS A 150 -8.08 -15.44 -13.42
C LYS A 150 -7.83 -16.08 -14.80
N GLY A 151 -7.02 -17.14 -14.85
CA GLY A 151 -6.67 -17.84 -16.10
C GLY A 151 -5.73 -17.05 -17.02
N LYS A 152 -5.17 -15.93 -16.55
CA LYS A 152 -4.13 -15.14 -17.22
C LYS A 152 -2.82 -15.29 -16.47
N SER A 153 -1.74 -15.35 -17.22
CA SER A 153 -0.40 -15.32 -16.66
C SER A 153 0.07 -13.89 -16.45
N VAL A 154 0.51 -13.58 -15.24
CA VAL A 154 0.94 -12.25 -14.81
C VAL A 154 2.35 -12.36 -14.26
N SER A 155 3.32 -11.75 -14.94
CA SER A 155 4.66 -11.59 -14.40
C SER A 155 4.71 -10.31 -13.58
N ILE A 156 5.28 -10.38 -12.38
CA ILE A 156 5.56 -9.22 -11.55
C ILE A 156 7.06 -9.17 -11.29
N THR A 157 7.67 -8.04 -11.60
CA THR A 157 9.10 -7.79 -11.36
C THR A 157 9.24 -6.70 -10.31
N GLY A 158 9.90 -7.03 -9.20
CA GLY A 158 10.28 -6.06 -8.18
C GLY A 158 11.71 -5.62 -8.39
N ILE A 159 11.91 -4.32 -8.53
CA ILE A 159 13.23 -3.68 -8.56
C ILE A 159 13.55 -3.20 -7.16
N ASP A 160 14.80 -3.36 -6.76
CA ASP A 160 15.29 -2.84 -5.49
C ASP A 160 15.26 -1.32 -5.45
N ASP A 161 15.12 -0.73 -4.26
CA ASP A 161 15.08 0.73 -4.09
C ASP A 161 16.37 1.38 -4.60
N TYR A 162 16.23 2.52 -5.28
CA TYR A 162 17.37 3.22 -5.88
C TYR A 162 18.26 3.93 -4.86
N ILE A 163 17.70 4.35 -3.72
CA ILE A 163 18.41 5.16 -2.72
C ILE A 163 19.13 4.29 -1.68
N GLY A 164 18.39 3.39 -1.04
CA GLY A 164 18.86 2.51 0.02
C GLY A 164 19.41 1.17 -0.48
N GLY A 165 18.98 0.74 -1.67
CA GLY A 165 19.33 -0.55 -2.27
C GLY A 165 20.32 -0.47 -3.43
N LYS A 166 20.28 -1.48 -4.30
CA LYS A 166 21.05 -1.56 -5.54
C LYS A 166 20.16 -2.11 -6.66
N PRO A 167 19.42 -1.25 -7.38
CA PRO A 167 18.52 -1.69 -8.45
C PRO A 167 19.30 -2.37 -9.57
N ASP A 168 18.82 -3.52 -9.99
CA ASP A 168 19.40 -4.34 -11.05
C ASP A 168 18.28 -4.97 -11.88
N PHE A 169 17.86 -4.23 -12.91
CA PHE A 169 16.78 -4.65 -13.80
C PHE A 169 17.15 -5.89 -14.61
N GLU A 170 18.38 -5.98 -15.11
CA GLU A 170 18.85 -7.12 -15.90
C GLU A 170 18.78 -8.41 -15.09
N LYS A 171 19.21 -8.38 -13.82
CA LYS A 171 19.06 -9.49 -12.89
C LYS A 171 17.60 -9.81 -12.63
N ALA A 172 16.77 -8.78 -12.40
CA ALA A 172 15.36 -8.96 -12.09
C ALA A 172 14.59 -9.69 -13.19
N VAL A 173 14.89 -9.40 -14.46
CA VAL A 173 14.22 -10.01 -15.62
C VAL A 173 14.97 -11.19 -16.23
N LYS A 174 16.12 -11.60 -15.67
CA LYS A 174 16.97 -12.67 -16.22
C LYS A 174 16.22 -13.98 -16.46
N GLU A 175 15.32 -14.33 -15.56
CA GLU A 175 14.50 -15.55 -15.62
C GLU A 175 13.05 -15.27 -16.03
N HIS A 176 12.77 -14.06 -16.54
CA HIS A 176 11.44 -13.70 -16.98
C HIS A 176 10.99 -14.60 -18.13
N GLN A 177 9.74 -15.02 -18.05
CA GLN A 177 9.05 -15.78 -19.09
C GLN A 177 7.91 -14.95 -19.65
N ALA A 178 7.64 -15.10 -20.95
CA ALA A 178 6.50 -14.45 -21.57
C ALA A 178 5.19 -14.77 -20.82
N SER A 179 4.42 -13.72 -20.56
CA SER A 179 3.16 -13.73 -19.85
C SER A 179 2.17 -12.77 -20.51
N ASP A 180 0.87 -12.94 -20.25
CA ASP A 180 -0.15 -12.07 -20.80
C ASP A 180 0.03 -10.62 -20.34
N TYR A 181 0.42 -10.45 -19.07
CA TYR A 181 0.73 -9.15 -18.48
C TYR A 181 2.09 -9.17 -17.79
N HIS A 182 2.78 -8.04 -17.79
CA HIS A 182 4.02 -7.82 -17.03
C HIS A 182 3.93 -6.51 -16.27
N ILE A 183 3.95 -6.60 -14.94
CA ILE A 183 3.91 -5.47 -14.01
C ILE A 183 5.32 -5.30 -13.44
N VAL A 184 5.85 -4.08 -13.53
CA VAL A 184 7.13 -3.72 -12.89
C VAL A 184 6.83 -2.81 -11.72
N LEU A 185 7.29 -3.22 -10.53
CA LEU A 185 7.19 -2.48 -9.29
C LEU A 185 8.54 -1.84 -8.99
N ASN A 186 8.51 -0.56 -8.68
CA ASN A 186 9.68 0.21 -8.30
C ASN A 186 9.29 1.25 -7.25
N HIS A 187 10.12 1.42 -6.23
CA HIS A 187 10.02 2.48 -5.25
C HIS A 187 11.25 3.38 -5.45
N CYS A 188 11.03 4.67 -5.68
CA CYS A 188 12.13 5.63 -5.79
C CYS A 188 11.58 7.06 -5.65
N PRO A 189 11.84 7.73 -4.52
CA PRO A 189 11.36 9.09 -4.31
C PRO A 189 12.06 10.13 -5.22
N VAL A 190 13.17 9.78 -5.87
CA VAL A 190 13.94 10.70 -6.73
C VAL A 190 13.26 10.97 -8.08
N TYR A 191 12.32 10.13 -8.52
CA TYR A 191 11.64 10.33 -9.82
C TYR A 191 10.45 11.30 -9.75
N SER A 192 10.29 12.03 -8.63
CA SER A 192 9.16 12.94 -8.38
C SER A 192 9.34 14.36 -8.91
#